data_AF-E0SQ51-F1
#
_entry.id   AF-E0SQ51-F1
#
_cell.length_a   1.000
_cell.length_b   1.000
_cell.length_c   1.000
_cell.angle_alpha   90.00
_cell.angle_beta   90.00
_cell.angle_gamma   90.00
#
_symmetry.space_group_name_H-M   'P 1'
#
loop_
_entity.id
_entity.type
_entity.pdbx_description
1 polymer ?
#
loop_
_entity_poly.entity_id
_entity_poly.type
_entity_poly.pdbx_seq_one_letter_code
_entity_poly.pdbx_strand_id
1 'polypeptide(L)'
;MNENVGQSEENMSSDNTTESIEKQEKVDIKKLLSVIPPPATLFSKQKQGSREKRIRLRYDQSVKTDEAKISSSLARELGIREYVEISVTGKKRFRLKAVISDSIPSDAVYINPEPAKRFGISDNSICTIRAV
;
A
#
# COMPACT_ATOMS: atom_id res chain seq x y z
N MET A 1 -62.08 -16.77 -53.41
CA MET A 1 -60.63 -17.03 -53.40
C MET A 1 -59.99 -15.80 -52.78
N ASN A 2 -59.36 -15.96 -51.62
CA ASN A 2 -58.65 -14.89 -50.92
C ASN A 2 -57.24 -14.71 -51.47
N GLU A 3 -56.64 -13.56 -51.10
CA GLU A 3 -55.21 -13.20 -51.05
C GLU A 3 -54.57 -12.53 -52.28
N ASN A 4 -54.35 -11.22 -52.16
CA ASN A 4 -53.03 -10.51 -52.20
C ASN A 4 -53.30 -8.99 -52.27
N VAL A 5 -53.03 -8.17 -51.25
CA VAL A 5 -51.75 -7.56 -50.84
C VAL A 5 -51.03 -6.81 -51.98
N GLY A 6 -50.96 -5.49 -51.83
CA GLY A 6 -50.20 -4.57 -52.69
C GLY A 6 -50.36 -3.12 -52.21
N GLN A 7 -49.58 -2.76 -51.18
CA GLN A 7 -49.26 -1.43 -50.62
C GLN A 7 -48.70 -0.47 -51.71
N SER A 8 -48.55 0.86 -51.59
CA SER A 8 -48.95 1.96 -50.70
C SER A 8 -48.12 3.16 -51.18
N GLU A 9 -48.68 4.34 -51.43
CA GLU A 9 -47.90 5.59 -51.37
C GLU A 9 -48.87 6.73 -51.02
N GLU A 10 -48.76 7.29 -49.82
CA GLU A 10 -49.24 8.63 -49.58
C GLU A 10 -48.61 9.28 -48.33
N ASN A 11 -48.29 10.56 -48.52
CA ASN A 11 -48.12 11.64 -47.55
C ASN A 11 -46.70 11.86 -46.97
N MET A 12 -46.01 12.89 -47.48
CA MET A 12 -46.05 14.31 -47.05
C MET A 12 -45.24 14.48 -45.74
N SER A 13 -44.33 15.43 -45.59
CA SER A 13 -44.17 16.73 -46.23
C SER A 13 -42.77 17.27 -45.92
N SER A 14 -42.16 17.91 -46.91
CA SER A 14 -40.91 18.65 -46.85
C SER A 14 -41.09 20.08 -46.30
N ASP A 15 -40.04 20.50 -45.58
CA ASP A 15 -39.43 21.84 -45.52
C ASP A 15 -40.04 22.99 -44.69
N ASN A 16 -39.30 23.27 -43.61
CA ASN A 16 -38.64 24.54 -43.25
C ASN A 16 -39.46 25.81 -43.01
N THR A 17 -39.43 26.29 -41.76
CA THR A 17 -39.43 27.73 -41.41
C THR A 17 -38.75 27.95 -40.04
N THR A 18 -37.51 28.44 -40.09
CA THR A 18 -36.95 29.61 -39.37
C THR A 18 -36.76 29.63 -37.83
N GLU A 19 -35.47 29.57 -37.45
CA GLU A 19 -34.73 30.32 -36.41
C GLU A 19 -35.29 30.53 -34.98
N SER A 20 -34.60 29.91 -34.01
CA SER A 20 -34.14 30.55 -32.75
C SER A 20 -33.10 29.64 -32.09
N ILE A 21 -31.84 29.79 -32.50
CA ILE A 21 -30.70 29.06 -31.93
C ILE A 21 -30.28 29.77 -30.64
N GLU A 22 -30.95 29.47 -29.53
CA GLU A 22 -30.40 29.74 -28.20
C GLU A 22 -29.31 28.71 -27.94
N LYS A 23 -28.05 29.10 -28.18
CA LYS A 23 -26.86 28.36 -27.76
C LYS A 23 -26.85 28.27 -26.23
N GLN A 24 -27.53 27.28 -25.69
CA GLN A 24 -27.26 26.83 -24.33
C GLN A 24 -25.83 26.26 -24.33
N GLU A 25 -24.90 26.98 -23.69
CA GLU A 25 -23.58 26.47 -23.38
C GLU A 25 -23.75 25.16 -22.61
N LYS A 26 -23.53 24.04 -23.30
CA LYS A 26 -23.49 22.72 -22.70
C LYS A 26 -22.38 22.77 -21.66
N VAL A 27 -22.76 22.84 -20.39
CA VAL A 27 -21.82 22.80 -19.27
C VAL A 27 -20.91 21.59 -19.49
N ASP A 28 -19.60 21.83 -19.59
CA ASP A 28 -18.59 20.81 -19.87
C ASP A 28 -18.56 19.79 -18.72
N ILE A 29 -19.39 18.74 -18.81
CA ILE A 29 -19.52 17.66 -17.80
C ILE A 29 -18.16 17.02 -17.51
N LYS A 30 -17.27 16.97 -18.51
CA LYS A 30 -15.91 16.44 -18.39
C LYS A 30 -15.05 17.25 -17.41
N LYS A 31 -15.24 18.57 -17.31
CA LYS A 31 -14.53 19.42 -16.35
C LYS A 31 -15.08 19.20 -14.93
N LEU A 32 -16.40 19.00 -14.77
CA LEU A 32 -17.02 18.66 -13.48
C LEU A 32 -16.56 17.29 -12.95
N LEU A 33 -16.43 16.29 -13.83
CA LEU A 33 -15.88 14.98 -13.48
C LEU A 33 -14.40 15.05 -13.09
N SER A 34 -13.65 16.04 -13.58
CA SER A 34 -12.23 16.24 -13.20
C SER A 34 -12.04 16.85 -11.81
N VAL A 35 -13.08 17.47 -11.24
CA VAL A 35 -13.07 18.02 -9.88
C VAL A 35 -13.15 16.90 -8.84
N ILE A 36 -13.77 15.76 -9.18
CA ILE A 36 -13.90 14.62 -8.29
C ILE A 36 -12.75 13.65 -8.57
N PRO A 37 -11.76 13.53 -7.68
CA PRO A 37 -10.72 12.53 -7.84
C PRO A 37 -11.36 11.13 -7.98
N PRO A 38 -10.89 10.28 -8.92
CA PRO A 38 -11.40 8.92 -9.05
C PRO A 38 -11.32 8.21 -7.70
N PRO A 39 -12.31 7.38 -7.31
CA PRO A 39 -12.35 6.72 -6.00
C PRO A 39 -11.03 6.01 -5.65
N ALA A 40 -10.34 5.45 -6.64
CA ALA A 40 -9.04 4.80 -6.49
C ALA A 40 -7.91 5.72 -5.97
N THR A 41 -7.99 7.03 -6.23
CA THR A 41 -6.98 8.02 -5.81
C THR A 41 -7.17 8.52 -4.37
N LEU A 42 -8.35 8.32 -3.77
CA LEU A 42 -8.59 8.64 -2.36
C LEU A 42 -7.91 7.63 -1.43
N PHE A 43 -7.89 6.36 -1.82
CA PHE A 43 -7.32 5.27 -1.00
C PHE A 43 -5.82 5.03 -1.24
N SER A 44 -5.23 5.63 -2.27
CA SER A 44 -3.81 5.42 -2.60
C SER A 44 -2.84 6.32 -1.82
N LYS A 45 -3.34 7.33 -1.08
CA LYS A 45 -2.52 8.46 -0.62
C LYS A 45 -1.97 8.38 0.81
N GLN A 46 -2.08 7.25 1.50
CA GLN A 46 -1.36 7.06 2.77
C GLN A 46 -0.81 5.64 2.86
N LYS A 47 0.19 5.35 2.01
CA LYS A 47 1.14 4.29 2.34
C LYS A 47 1.99 4.81 3.51
N GLN A 48 1.41 4.86 4.72
CA GLN A 48 2.22 4.86 5.94
C GLN A 48 3.23 3.74 5.73
N GLY A 49 4.52 4.06 5.84
CA GLY A 49 5.61 3.12 5.61
C GLY A 49 5.25 1.77 6.19
N SER A 50 5.61 0.70 5.47
CA SER A 50 5.32 -0.66 5.90
C SER A 50 5.66 -0.77 7.38
N ARG A 51 4.67 -0.86 8.27
CA ARG A 51 4.89 -0.96 9.72
C ARG A 51 5.67 -2.22 10.08
N GLU A 52 5.78 -3.12 9.10
CA GLU A 52 6.44 -4.40 9.17
C GLU A 52 7.38 -4.60 8.00
N LYS A 53 8.59 -5.06 8.31
CA LYS A 53 9.56 -5.49 7.29
C LYS A 53 10.08 -6.88 7.63
N ARG A 54 10.16 -7.74 6.62
CA ARG A 54 10.73 -9.08 6.75
C ARG A 54 12.21 -9.01 6.39
N ILE A 55 13.07 -9.34 7.34
CA ILE A 55 14.52 -9.27 7.16
C ILE A 55 15.19 -10.48 7.80
N ARG A 56 16.50 -10.62 7.58
CA ARG A 56 17.29 -11.70 8.17
C ARG A 56 17.86 -11.27 9.51
N LEU A 57 17.83 -12.17 10.48
CA LEU A 57 18.43 -11.96 11.79
C LEU A 57 19.83 -12.56 11.81
N ARG A 58 20.79 -11.81 12.35
CA ARG A 58 22.19 -12.20 12.52
C ARG A 58 22.56 -12.17 13.99
N TYR A 59 23.51 -13.00 14.38
CA TYR A 59 24.07 -12.93 15.72
C TYR A 59 25.27 -12.00 15.80
N ASP A 60 25.31 -11.20 16.87
CA ASP A 60 26.49 -10.46 17.29
C ASP A 60 26.60 -10.57 18.82
N GLN A 61 27.74 -11.08 19.30
CA GLN A 61 28.03 -11.21 20.73
C GLN A 61 28.29 -9.87 21.40
N SER A 62 28.55 -8.82 20.61
CA SER A 62 28.79 -7.45 21.07
C SER A 62 27.50 -6.70 21.40
N VAL A 63 26.33 -7.33 21.27
CA VAL A 63 25.02 -6.78 21.60
C VAL A 63 24.60 -7.29 22.98
N LYS A 64 23.95 -6.45 23.80
CA LYS A 64 23.39 -6.91 25.09
C LYS A 64 22.16 -7.80 24.88
N THR A 65 21.83 -8.60 25.89
CA THR A 65 20.71 -9.56 25.87
C THR A 65 19.34 -8.91 25.61
N ASP A 66 19.12 -7.69 26.13
CA ASP A 66 17.84 -6.98 26.02
C ASP A 66 17.78 -5.99 24.85
N GLU A 67 18.86 -5.92 24.06
CA GLU A 67 19.03 -4.95 22.98
C GLU A 67 19.09 -5.66 21.62
N ALA A 68 18.55 -4.99 20.60
CA ALA A 68 18.66 -5.38 19.20
C ALA A 68 19.28 -4.22 18.43
N LYS A 69 20.41 -4.48 17.75
CA LYS A 69 21.04 -3.48 16.90
C LYS A 69 20.37 -3.45 15.53
N ILE A 70 19.89 -2.27 15.15
CA ILE A 70 19.23 -2.01 13.88
C ILE A 70 19.92 -0.86 13.14
N SER A 71 19.84 -0.85 11.81
CA SER A 71 20.36 0.28 11.03
C SER A 71 19.44 1.52 11.16
N SER A 72 20.03 2.71 11.01
CA SER A 72 19.27 3.97 11.01
C SER A 72 18.25 4.03 9.88
N SER A 73 18.61 3.51 8.70
CA SER A 73 17.72 3.40 7.54
C SER A 73 16.51 2.54 7.85
N LEU A 74 16.71 1.37 8.46
CA LEU A 74 15.61 0.48 8.85
C LEU A 74 14.75 1.09 9.96
N ALA A 75 15.37 1.73 10.94
CA ALA A 75 14.67 2.43 12.00
C ALA A 75 13.77 3.56 11.46
N ARG A 76 14.29 4.36 10.51
CA ARG A 76 13.56 5.46 9.86
C ARG A 76 12.44 4.96 8.96
N GLU A 77 12.67 3.87 8.24
CA GLU A 77 11.67 3.25 7.35
C GLU A 77 10.48 2.68 8.14
N LEU A 78 10.78 2.02 9.27
CA LEU A 78 9.77 1.39 10.13
C LEU A 78 9.18 2.34 11.19
N GLY A 79 9.83 3.49 11.44
CA GLY A 79 9.44 4.43 12.50
C GLY A 79 9.79 3.95 13.91
N ILE A 80 10.83 3.13 14.07
CA ILE A 80 11.27 2.60 15.37
C ILE A 80 12.01 3.69 16.15
N ARG A 81 11.60 3.93 17.41
CA ARG A 81 12.23 4.91 18.30
C ARG A 81 13.04 4.27 19.41
N GLU A 82 12.41 3.41 20.20
CA GLU A 82 13.01 2.86 21.42
C GLU A 82 12.82 1.36 21.55
N TYR A 83 11.65 0.86 21.14
CA TYR A 83 11.33 -0.56 21.22
C TYR A 83 11.01 -1.13 19.84
N VAL A 84 11.42 -2.37 19.67
CA VAL A 84 11.14 -3.14 18.48
C VAL A 84 10.52 -4.47 18.87
N GLU A 85 9.50 -4.87 18.13
CA GLU A 85 8.92 -6.19 18.26
C GLU A 85 9.36 -7.07 17.10
N ILE A 86 9.92 -8.22 17.43
CA ILE A 86 10.44 -9.18 16.47
C ILE A 86 9.58 -10.43 16.56
N SER A 87 9.00 -10.80 15.42
CA SER A 87 8.23 -12.01 15.24
C SER A 87 8.98 -12.95 14.31
N VAL A 88 9.12 -14.21 14.70
CA VAL A 88 9.70 -15.24 13.84
C VAL A 88 8.60 -16.20 13.45
N THR A 89 8.51 -16.55 12.17
CA THR A 89 7.49 -17.48 11.67
C THR A 89 7.54 -18.79 12.46
N GLY A 90 6.41 -19.16 13.06
CA GLY A 90 6.28 -20.38 13.87
C GLY A 90 6.74 -20.26 15.34
N LYS A 91 7.12 -19.06 15.80
CA LYS A 91 7.57 -18.81 17.18
C LYS A 91 6.80 -17.66 17.83
N LYS A 92 7.05 -17.47 19.12
CA LYS A 92 6.52 -16.34 19.90
C LYS A 92 7.10 -15.01 19.40
N ARG A 93 6.40 -13.93 19.73
CA ARG A 93 6.80 -12.55 19.47
C ARG A 93 7.51 -12.01 20.70
N PHE A 94 8.56 -11.22 20.51
CA PHE A 94 9.34 -10.69 21.62
C PHE A 94 9.65 -9.22 21.40
N ARG A 95 9.66 -8.46 22.50
CA ARG A 95 9.98 -7.03 22.51
C ARG A 95 11.40 -6.85 23.03
N LEU A 96 12.19 -6.08 22.28
CA LEU A 96 13.57 -5.75 22.61
C LEU A 96 13.77 -4.24 22.49
N LYS A 97 14.82 -3.73 23.16
CA LYS A 97 15.22 -2.33 23.02
C LYS A 97 16.00 -2.14 21.72
N ALA A 98 15.59 -1.19 20.89
CA ALA A 98 16.26 -0.90 19.64
C ALA A 98 17.48 0.00 19.86
N VAL A 99 18.66 -0.45 19.42
CA VAL A 99 19.88 0.36 19.40
C VAL A 99 20.22 0.66 17.94
N ILE A 100 20.18 1.93 17.59
CA ILE A 100 20.39 2.37 16.20
C ILE A 100 21.89 2.54 15.95
N SER A 101 22.42 1.90 14.91
CA SER A 101 23.83 1.99 14.51
C SER A 101 23.96 1.96 12.98
N ASP A 102 24.75 2.88 12.41
CA ASP A 102 24.96 3.00 10.96
C ASP A 102 25.92 1.96 10.38
N SER A 103 26.63 1.19 11.21
CA SER A 103 27.59 0.18 10.76
C SER A 103 26.92 -1.09 10.21
N ILE A 104 25.60 -1.16 10.20
CA ILE A 104 24.80 -2.36 9.90
C ILE A 104 23.98 -2.14 8.62
N PRO A 105 23.90 -3.14 7.72
CA PRO A 105 23.05 -3.04 6.54
C PRO A 105 21.55 -2.99 6.87
N SER A 106 20.75 -2.41 5.99
CA SER A 106 19.27 -2.31 6.14
C SER A 106 18.54 -3.65 6.10
N ASP A 107 19.20 -4.70 5.64
CA ASP A 107 18.56 -5.99 5.36
C ASP A 107 18.83 -7.03 6.45
N ALA A 108 19.58 -6.64 7.49
CA ALA A 108 19.90 -7.49 8.62
C ALA A 108 19.69 -6.77 9.96
N VAL A 109 19.33 -7.55 10.98
CA VAL A 109 19.29 -7.10 12.38
C VAL A 109 20.11 -8.01 13.24
N TYR A 110 20.87 -7.40 14.14
CA TYR A 110 21.82 -8.10 15.00
C TYR A 110 21.26 -8.23 16.42
N ILE A 111 21.25 -9.45 16.93
CA ILE A 111 20.81 -9.78 18.29
C ILE A 111 21.86 -10.66 18.95
N ASN A 112 21.91 -10.60 20.28
CA ASN A 112 22.74 -11.51 21.05
C ASN A 112 22.28 -12.98 20.87
N PRO A 113 23.19 -13.96 20.75
CA PRO A 113 22.84 -15.38 20.69
C PRO A 113 22.15 -15.93 21.95
N GLU A 114 22.35 -15.35 23.14
CA GLU A 114 21.70 -15.74 24.41
C GLU A 114 20.16 -15.73 24.32
N PRO A 115 19.50 -14.57 24.10
CA PRO A 115 18.05 -14.50 23.98
C PRO A 115 17.56 -15.30 22.77
N ALA A 116 18.30 -15.27 21.66
CA ALA A 116 17.94 -16.02 20.46
C ALA A 116 17.83 -17.53 20.73
N LYS A 117 18.78 -18.11 21.49
CA LYS A 117 18.72 -19.53 21.90
C LYS A 117 17.52 -19.82 22.80
N ARG A 118 17.21 -18.96 23.77
CA ARG A 118 16.01 -19.13 24.64
C ARG A 118 14.72 -19.12 23.84
N PHE A 119 14.66 -18.28 22.81
CA PHE A 119 13.53 -18.20 21.90
C PHE A 119 13.59 -19.24 20.76
N GLY A 120 14.65 -20.04 20.71
CA GLY A 120 14.92 -21.03 19.68
C GLY A 120 15.18 -20.43 18.30
N ILE A 121 15.38 -19.12 18.16
CA ILE A 121 15.69 -18.44 16.90
C ILE A 121 17.10 -18.87 16.48
N SER A 122 17.29 -19.31 15.24
CA SER A 122 18.60 -19.69 14.67
C SER A 122 19.25 -18.51 13.95
N ASP A 123 20.57 -18.56 13.72
CA ASP A 123 21.23 -17.57 12.85
C ASP A 123 20.59 -17.59 11.45
N ASN A 124 20.59 -16.43 10.80
CA ASN A 124 20.05 -16.23 9.46
C ASN A 124 18.53 -16.50 9.34
N SER A 125 17.81 -16.54 10.46
CA SER A 125 16.35 -16.72 10.47
C SER A 125 15.62 -15.53 9.85
N ILE A 126 14.53 -15.81 9.14
CA ILE A 126 13.64 -14.77 8.58
C ILE A 126 12.71 -14.28 9.70
N CYS A 127 12.78 -12.99 9.98
CA CYS A 127 12.02 -12.36 11.05
C CYS A 127 11.23 -11.18 10.49
N THR A 128 10.02 -10.98 11.02
CA THR A 128 9.21 -9.79 10.78
C THR A 128 9.45 -8.83 11.91
N ILE A 129 9.86 -7.61 11.57
CA ILE A 129 10.12 -6.53 12.52
C ILE A 129 8.99 -5.53 12.47
N ARG A 130 8.46 -5.18 13.63
CA ARG A 130 7.39 -4.19 13.79
C ARG A 130 7.83 -3.09 14.75
N ALA A 131 7.48 -1.84 14.43
CA ALA A 131 7.56 -0.72 15.37
C ALA A 131 6.41 -0.78 16.37
N VAL A 132 6.72 -0.58 17.65
CA VAL A 132 5.76 -0.56 18.78
C VAL A 132 5.90 0.75 19.54
#